data_AF-A0A965QFY8-F1
#
_entry.id   AF-A0A965QFY8-F1
#
_cell.length_a   1.000
_cell.length_b   1.000
_cell.length_c   1.000
_cell.angle_alpha   90.00
_cell.angle_beta   90.00
_cell.angle_gamma   90.00
#
_symmetry.space_group_name_H-M   'P 1'
#
loop_
_entity.id
_entity.type
_entity.pdbx_description
1 polymer ?
#
loop_
_entity_poly.entity_id
_entity_poly.type
_entity_poly.pdbx_seq_one_letter_code
_entity_poly.pdbx_strand_id
1 'polypeptide(L)'
;MKFKIQNIETLIVFFNKHFDKISDKEYSQICYETLQVFTDKKPQTKDEAINKIRTYWNFIKSQPTENEKPLFFFDEAENLN
;
A
#
# COMPACT_ATOMS: atom_id res chain seq x y z
N MET A 1 -1.12 18.01 -0.80
CA MET A 1 -0.26 17.44 0.28
C MET A 1 0.22 16.08 -0.20
N LYS A 2 1.49 15.93 -0.61
CA LYS A 2 2.02 14.62 -1.05
C LYS A 2 2.30 13.78 0.20
N PHE A 3 1.38 12.90 0.58
CA PHE A 3 1.59 11.97 1.68
C PHE A 3 2.51 10.85 1.19
N LYS A 4 3.77 10.84 1.66
CA LYS A 4 4.76 9.85 1.22
C LYS A 4 4.61 8.59 2.08
N ILE A 5 4.03 7.53 1.52
CA ILE A 5 3.95 6.22 2.18
C ILE A 5 5.30 5.52 1.97
N GLN A 6 6.06 5.33 3.06
CA GLN A 6 7.40 4.75 3.01
C GLN A 6 7.48 3.37 3.68
N ASN A 7 6.55 3.10 4.59
CA ASN A 7 6.49 1.86 5.36
C ASN A 7 5.07 1.60 5.87
N ILE A 8 4.89 0.44 6.49
CA ILE A 8 3.60 -0.02 7.03
C ILE A 8 2.99 0.97 8.04
N GLU A 9 3.78 1.62 8.88
CA GLU A 9 3.27 2.57 9.88
C GLU A 9 2.72 3.84 9.20
N THR A 10 3.42 4.36 8.20
CA THR A 10 2.93 5.51 7.41
C THR A 10 1.66 5.17 6.62
N LEU A 11 1.53 3.93 6.14
CA LEU A 11 0.31 3.43 5.47
C LEU A 11 -0.86 3.34 6.45
N ILE A 12 -0.62 2.81 7.65
CA ILE A 12 -1.65 2.73 8.71
C ILE A 12 -2.09 4.12 9.15
N VAL A 13 -1.17 5.07 9.31
CA VAL A 13 -1.50 6.46 9.65
C VAL A 13 -2.30 7.12 8.53
N PHE A 14 -1.98 6.85 7.26
CA PHE A 14 -2.73 7.34 6.12
C PHE A 14 -4.20 6.90 6.19
N PHE A 15 -4.45 5.59 6.29
CA PHE A 15 -5.82 5.09 6.39
C PHE A 15 -6.50 5.59 7.66
N ASN A 16 -5.78 5.72 8.78
CA ASN A 16 -6.36 6.28 9.99
C ASN A 16 -6.95 7.69 9.82
N LYS A 17 -6.36 8.51 8.96
CA LYS A 17 -6.76 9.91 8.72
C LYS A 17 -7.72 10.09 7.55
N HIS A 18 -7.63 9.20 6.55
CA HIS A 18 -8.26 9.42 5.25
C HIS A 18 -9.23 8.31 4.83
N PHE A 19 -9.42 7.27 5.64
CA PHE A 19 -10.25 6.12 5.28
C PHE A 19 -11.64 6.53 4.77
N ASP A 20 -12.35 7.43 5.44
CA ASP A 20 -13.72 7.79 5.03
C ASP A 20 -13.77 8.57 3.70
N LYS A 21 -12.64 9.10 3.24
CA LYS A 21 -12.55 9.96 2.04
C LYS A 21 -12.07 9.22 0.80
N ILE A 22 -11.65 7.97 0.93
CA ILE A 22 -11.17 7.15 -0.19
C ILE A 22 -12.25 6.20 -0.70
N SER A 23 -12.32 6.05 -2.01
CA SER A 23 -13.16 5.09 -2.72
C SER A 23 -12.59 3.67 -2.69
N ASP A 24 -13.40 2.70 -3.13
CA ASP A 24 -12.95 1.31 -3.36
C ASP A 24 -11.74 1.24 -4.30
N LYS A 25 -11.79 2.02 -5.39
CA LYS A 25 -10.72 2.07 -6.39
C LYS A 25 -9.43 2.63 -5.81
N GLU A 26 -9.51 3.73 -5.05
CA GLU A 26 -8.34 4.33 -4.42
C GLU A 26 -7.74 3.41 -3.35
N TYR A 27 -8.59 2.74 -2.56
CA TYR A 27 -8.12 1.73 -1.60
C TYR A 27 -7.34 0.61 -2.31
N SER A 28 -7.91 0.05 -3.38
CA SER A 28 -7.29 -1.01 -4.18
C SER A 28 -5.96 -0.57 -4.78
N GLN A 29 -5.92 0.63 -5.37
CA GLN A 29 -4.71 1.20 -5.94
C GLN A 29 -3.62 1.37 -4.88
N ILE A 30 -3.95 1.91 -3.70
CA ILE A 30 -3.00 2.10 -2.61
C ILE A 30 -2.46 0.74 -2.12
N CYS A 31 -3.32 -0.26 -1.93
CA CYS A 31 -2.89 -1.60 -1.54
C CYS A 31 -1.95 -2.23 -2.58
N TYR A 32 -2.24 -2.05 -3.87
CA TYR A 32 -1.38 -2.54 -4.94
C TYR A 32 -0.03 -1.82 -4.96
N GLU A 33 -0.01 -0.49 -4.98
CA GLU A 33 1.23 0.29 -5.06
C GLU A 33 2.14 0.10 -3.85
N THR A 34 1.57 -0.11 -2.66
CA THR A 34 2.33 -0.15 -1.40
C THR A 34 2.67 -1.56 -0.93
N LEU A 35 1.82 -2.54 -1.24
CA LEU A 35 1.95 -3.92 -0.76
C LEU A 35 1.95 -4.95 -1.89
N GLN A 36 1.76 -4.55 -3.16
CA GLN A 36 1.61 -5.45 -4.31
C GLN A 36 0.43 -6.42 -4.14
N VAL A 37 -0.63 -5.99 -3.46
CA VAL A 37 -1.84 -6.78 -3.22
C VAL A 37 -3.02 -6.20 -3.98
N PHE A 38 -3.64 -7.03 -4.82
CA PHE A 38 -4.92 -6.71 -5.45
C PHE A 38 -6.08 -6.94 -4.47
N THR A 39 -6.95 -5.95 -4.34
CA THR A 39 -8.17 -6.05 -3.54
C THR A 39 -9.37 -5.54 -4.32
N ASP A 40 -10.48 -6.27 -4.29
CA ASP A 40 -11.66 -5.88 -5.08
C ASP A 40 -12.45 -4.73 -4.48
N LYS A 41 -12.49 -4.63 -3.14
CA LYS A 41 -13.29 -3.64 -2.41
C LYS A 41 -12.59 -3.12 -1.17
N LYS A 42 -12.82 -1.85 -0.86
CA LYS A 42 -12.46 -1.26 0.42
C LYS A 42 -13.28 -1.95 1.52
N PRO A 43 -12.67 -2.23 2.68
CA PRO A 43 -13.40 -2.70 3.85
C PRO A 43 -14.50 -1.72 4.29
N GLN A 44 -15.45 -2.20 5.09
CA GLN A 44 -16.53 -1.32 5.55
C GLN A 44 -16.06 -0.39 6.66
N THR A 45 -15.11 -0.84 7.47
CA THR A 45 -14.58 -0.09 8.59
C THR A 45 -13.07 0.13 8.48
N LYS A 46 -12.62 1.22 9.09
CA LYS A 46 -11.21 1.60 9.17
C LYS A 46 -10.38 0.54 9.89
N ASP A 47 -10.93 -0.05 10.95
CA ASP A 47 -10.24 -1.07 11.74
C ASP A 47 -10.06 -2.37 10.95
N GLU A 48 -11.06 -2.77 10.14
CA GLU A 48 -10.93 -3.88 9.19
C GLU A 48 -9.83 -3.63 8.16
N ALA A 49 -9.76 -2.41 7.62
CA ALA A 49 -8.71 -2.03 6.67
C ALA A 49 -7.32 -2.13 7.29
N ILE A 50 -7.13 -1.59 8.50
CA ILE A 50 -5.86 -1.68 9.22
C ILE A 50 -5.50 -3.14 9.50
N ASN A 51 -6.46 -3.96 9.93
CA ASN A 51 -6.23 -5.38 10.17
C ASN A 51 -5.82 -6.12 8.90
N LYS A 52 -6.50 -5.88 7.76
CA LYS A 52 -6.12 -6.47 6.47
C LYS A 52 -4.73 -6.05 6.03
N ILE A 53 -4.38 -4.78 6.17
CA ILE A 53 -3.06 -4.24 5.83
C ILE A 53 -1.96 -4.94 6.64
N ARG A 54 -2.18 -5.16 7.94
CA ARG A 54 -1.25 -5.92 8.79
C ARG A 54 -1.15 -7.39 8.34
N THR A 55 -2.27 -8.02 7.98
CA THR A 55 -2.28 -9.39 7.44
C THR A 55 -1.49 -9.50 6.15
N TYR A 56 -1.70 -8.60 5.19
CA TYR A 56 -0.95 -8.56 3.93
C TYR A 56 0.54 -8.38 4.17
N TRP A 57 0.90 -7.43 5.04
CA TRP A 57 2.29 -7.20 5.40
C TRP A 57 2.97 -8.43 6.02
N ASN A 58 2.29 -9.09 6.96
CA ASN A 58 2.81 -10.31 7.57
C ASN A 58 2.95 -11.44 6.55
N PHE A 59 1.99 -11.58 5.64
CA PHE A 59 2.07 -12.55 4.55
C PHE A 59 3.29 -12.29 3.67
N ILE A 60 3.50 -11.05 3.20
CA ILE A 60 4.65 -10.66 2.38
C ILE A 60 5.96 -10.96 3.10
N LYS A 61 6.06 -10.64 4.39
CA LYS A 61 7.25 -10.92 5.20
C LYS A 61 7.51 -12.41 5.42
N SER A 62 6.46 -13.23 5.39
CA SER A 62 6.57 -14.68 5.61
C SER A 62 7.07 -15.45 4.39
N GLN A 63 7.01 -14.84 3.20
CA GLN A 63 7.53 -15.45 1.98
C GLN A 63 9.04 -15.22 1.88
N PRO A 64 9.84 -16.26 1.59
CA PRO A 64 11.28 -16.10 1.35
C PRO A 64 11.50 -15.19 0.14
N THR A 65 12.24 -14.10 0.33
CA THR A 65 12.54 -13.04 -0.65
C THR A 65 13.50 -13.49 -1.76
N GLU A 66 13.51 -14.78 -2.13
CA GLU A 66 14.45 -15.30 -3.14
C GLU A 66 14.05 -14.94 -4.57
N ASN A 67 12.78 -14.60 -4.82
CA ASN A 67 12.36 -14.12 -6.13
C ASN A 67 11.68 -12.76 -6.01
N GLU A 68 12.26 -11.83 -6.78
CA GLU A 68 11.73 -10.53 -7.16
C GLU A 68 12.03 -9.39 -6.16
N LYS A 69 13.09 -8.65 -6.51
CA LYS A 69 13.24 -7.24 -6.13
C LYS A 69 11.87 -6.56 -6.25
N PRO A 70 11.47 -5.69 -5.30
CA PRO A 70 10.40 -4.74 -5.58
C PRO A 70 10.72 -4.06 -6.91
N LEU A 71 9.77 -4.07 -7.86
CA LEU A 71 9.80 -3.16 -9.01
C LEU A 71 9.67 -1.76 -8.44
N PHE A 72 10.80 -1.22 -7.95
CA PHE A 72 10.88 0.17 -7.57
C PHE A 72 10.57 0.96 -8.82
N PHE A 73 9.41 1.61 -8.82
CA PHE A 73 9.04 2.63 -9.79
C PHE A 73 9.91 3.85 -9.52
N PHE A 74 11.17 3.80 -9.95
CA PHE A 74 11.98 4.99 -10.16
C PHE A 74 11.66 5.47 -11.57
N ASP A 75 10.86 6.54 -11.66
CA ASP A 75 10.91 7.40 -12.84
C ASP A 75 12.30 8.04 -12.87
N GLU A 76 13.27 7.40 -13.51
CA GLU A 76 14.48 8.07 -14.02
C GLU A 76 14.16 8.78 -15.34
N ALA A 77 13.12 9.61 -15.34
CA ALA A 77 12.81 10.53 -16.43
C ALA A 77 13.37 11.95 -16.19
N GLU A 78 14.36 12.10 -15.31
CA GLU A 78 15.16 13.32 -15.20
C GLU A 78 16.64 12.93 -15.05
N ASN A 79 17.32 12.82 -16.19
CA ASN A 79 18.76 13.08 -16.44
C ASN A 79 19.31 12.14 -17.53
N LEU A 80 18.83 12.31 -18.76
CA LEU A 80 19.67 12.12 -19.93
C LEU A 80 19.66 13.45 -20.69
N ASN A 81 20.85 14.07 -20.71
CA ASN A 81 21.18 15.28 -21.47
C ASN A 81 20.75 15.19 -22.94
#